data_AF-A0A371GVD8-F1
#
_entry.id   AF-A0A371GVD8-F1
#
_cell.length_a   1.000
_cell.length_b   1.000
_cell.length_c   1.000
_cell.angle_alpha   90.00
_cell.angle_beta   90.00
_cell.angle_gamma   90.00
#
_symmetry.space_group_name_H-M   'P 1'
#
loop_
_entity.id
_entity.type
_entity.pdbx_description
1 polymer ?
#
loop_
_entity_poly.entity_id
_entity_poly.type
_entity_poly.pdbx_seq_one_letter_code
_entity_poly.pdbx_strand_id
1 'polypeptide(L)' 'MHGQYDRLSKKLKYFRSGNVLEFNLVDFYKSRGIIHKTSCIETPQQNRIEPSFYRLVFLIVSGIMLLSMLYIS' A
#
# COMPACT_ATOMS: atom_id res chain seq x y z
N MET A 1 31.58 0.81 -9.07
CA MET A 1 30.22 0.68 -9.59
C MET A 1 29.78 -0.78 -9.52
N HIS A 2 29.09 -1.16 -8.46
CA HIS A 2 28.43 -2.48 -8.38
C HIS A 2 27.29 -2.39 -7.37
N GLY A 3 26.11 -2.87 -7.77
CA GLY A 3 25.18 -3.45 -6.82
C GLY A 3 23.71 -3.05 -6.95
N GLN A 4 22.96 -3.91 -7.65
CA GLN A 4 21.61 -4.35 -7.29
C GLN A 4 20.41 -3.51 -7.77
N TYR A 5 20.19 -3.47 -9.09
CA TYR A 5 18.84 -3.36 -9.67
C TYR A 5 18.31 -4.74 -10.06
N ASP A 6 18.29 -5.67 -9.13
CA ASP A 6 17.63 -6.96 -9.38
C ASP A 6 16.92 -7.41 -8.11
N ARG A 7 15.61 -7.12 -8.02
CA ARG A 7 14.71 -7.88 -7.14
C ARG A 7 13.20 -7.65 -7.31
N LEU A 8 12.68 -7.88 -8.51
CA LEU A 8 11.26 -8.28 -8.65
C LEU A 8 11.07 -9.81 -8.70
N SER A 9 12.16 -10.59 -8.74
CA SER A 9 12.15 -12.06 -8.73
C SER A 9 12.24 -12.69 -7.34
N LYS A 10 11.77 -12.00 -6.29
CA LYS A 10 11.69 -12.57 -4.93
C LYS A 10 10.26 -13.00 -4.63
N LYS A 11 10.07 -14.30 -4.36
CA LYS A 11 8.81 -14.83 -3.84
C LYS A 11 8.43 -14.05 -2.57
N LEU A 12 7.27 -13.41 -2.59
CA LEU A 12 6.76 -12.61 -1.48
C LEU A 12 6.55 -13.53 -0.27
N LYS A 13 7.26 -13.29 0.83
CA LYS A 13 7.21 -14.14 2.03
C LYS A 13 6.12 -13.70 3.01
N TYR A 14 5.91 -12.38 3.09
CA TYR A 14 5.00 -11.76 4.05
C TYR A 14 4.22 -10.65 3.36
N PHE A 15 2.90 -10.66 3.53
CA PHE A 15 2.00 -9.59 3.11
C PHE A 15 1.35 -9.01 4.36
N ARG A 16 1.27 -7.68 4.47
CA ARG A 16 0.63 -7.02 5.60
C ARG A 16 -0.47 -6.12 5.08
N SER A 17 -1.67 -6.25 5.64
CA SER A 17 -2.78 -5.33 5.38
C SER A 17 -3.56 -5.08 6.68
N GLY A 18 -4.44 -4.08 6.64
CA GLY A 18 -5.48 -3.92 7.65
C GLY A 18 -6.49 -5.08 7.64
N ASN A 19 -7.43 -5.04 8.59
CA ASN A 19 -8.49 -6.04 8.78
C ASN A 19 -9.66 -5.89 7.81
N VAL A 20 -9.39 -5.48 6.57
CA VAL A 20 -10.44 -5.31 5.56
C VAL A 20 -10.80 -6.68 4.99
N LEU A 21 -12.10 -6.95 4.85
CA LEU A 21 -12.64 -8.23 4.36
C LEU A 21 -12.08 -8.60 2.97
N GLU A 22 -11.82 -7.60 2.13
CA GLU A 22 -11.24 -7.75 0.79
C GLU A 22 -9.86 -8.42 0.79
N PHE A 23 -9.10 -8.27 1.87
CA PHE A 23 -7.81 -8.92 2.06
C PHE A 23 -7.90 -10.23 2.86
N ASN A 24 -9.10 -10.72 3.19
CA ASN A 24 -9.28 -12.00 3.89
C ASN A 24 -9.21 -13.21 2.94
N LEU A 25 -8.15 -13.29 2.14
CA LEU A 25 -7.96 -14.29 1.09
C LEU A 25 -7.10 -15.46 1.59
N VAL A 26 -7.54 -16.12 2.65
CA VAL A 26 -6.76 -17.15 3.37
C VAL A 26 -6.24 -18.26 2.44
N ASP A 27 -7.08 -18.76 1.53
CA ASP A 27 -6.71 -19.83 0.60
C ASP A 27 -5.66 -19.40 -0.45
N PHE A 28 -5.72 -18.13 -0.87
CA PHE A 28 -4.73 -17.55 -1.79
C PHE A 28 -3.35 -17.43 -1.13
N TYR A 29 -3.32 -16.94 0.12
CA TYR A 29 -2.06 -16.83 0.85
C TYR A 29 -1.49 -18.20 1.19
N LYS A 30 -2.34 -19.16 1.59
CA LYS A 30 -1.94 -20.53 1.89
C LYS A 30 -1.37 -21.26 0.67
N SER A 31 -2.02 -21.16 -0.49
CA SER A 31 -1.56 -21.79 -1.74
C SER A 31 -0.22 -21.24 -2.23
N ARG A 32 0.08 -19.97 -1.93
CA ARG A 32 1.35 -19.32 -2.31
C ARG A 32 2.44 -19.42 -1.24
N GLY A 33 2.11 -19.91 -0.05
CA GLY A 33 3.01 -19.94 1.11
C GLY A 33 3.35 -18.54 1.63
N ILE A 34 2.41 -17.60 1.47
CA ILE A 34 2.53 -16.21 1.91
C ILE A 34 1.92 -16.13 3.32
N ILE A 35 2.63 -15.52 4.26
CA ILE A 35 2.10 -15.25 5.59
C ILE A 35 1.43 -13.87 5.56
N HIS A 36 0.10 -13.85 5.67
CA HIS A 36 -0.67 -12.62 5.79
C HIS A 36 -0.70 -12.16 7.25
N LYS A 37 -0.18 -10.97 7.51
CA LYS A 37 -0.22 -10.30 8.81
C LYS A 37 -1.31 -9.25 8.78
N THR A 38 -2.35 -9.46 9.56
CA THR A 38 -3.39 -8.48 9.83
C THR A 38 -2.90 -7.51 10.92
N SER A 39 -2.94 -6.20 10.67
CA SER A 39 -2.62 -5.21 11.71
C SER A 39 -3.81 -5.05 12.67
N CYS A 40 -3.59 -5.24 13.97
CA CYS A 40 -4.60 -4.92 14.99
C CYS A 40 -5.09 -3.48 14.82
N ILE A 41 -6.41 -3.32 14.78
CA ILE A 41 -7.14 -2.04 14.64
C ILE A 41 -6.63 -0.96 15.61
N GLU A 42 -6.07 -1.38 16.75
CA GLU A 42 -5.68 -0.53 17.86
C GLU A 42 -4.24 0.00 17.80
N THR A 43 -3.42 -0.35 16.78
CA THR A 43 -2.03 0.15 16.65
C THR A 43 -1.71 0.77 15.27
N PRO A 44 -2.27 1.95 14.97
CA PRO A 44 -2.06 2.64 13.69
C PRO A 44 -0.59 3.01 13.40
N GLN A 45 0.27 3.06 14.42
CA GLN A 45 1.72 3.32 14.26
C GLN A 45 2.41 2.30 13.34
N GLN A 46 1.94 1.05 13.32
CA GLN A 46 2.58 -0.01 12.54
C GLN A 46 2.17 -0.02 11.06
N ASN A 47 1.11 0.71 10.69
CA ASN A 47 0.68 0.87 9.31
C ASN A 47 1.09 2.25 8.74
N ARG A 48 1.92 3.04 9.44
CA ARG A 48 2.24 4.46 9.14
C ARG A 48 2.73 4.79 7.72
N ILE A 49 3.27 3.83 6.98
CA ILE A 49 3.76 4.05 5.61
C ILE A 49 2.57 4.23 4.65
N GLU A 50 1.52 3.42 4.81
CA GLU A 50 0.32 3.46 3.98
C GLU A 50 -0.42 4.82 4.02
N PRO A 51 -0.86 5.34 5.19
CA PRO A 51 -1.61 6.60 5.25
C PRO A 51 -0.78 7.82 4.82
N SER A 52 0.55 7.75 4.88
CA SER A 52 1.42 8.83 4.36
C SER A 52 1.41 8.90 2.83
N PHE A 53 1.40 7.74 2.16
CA PHE A 53 1.34 7.68 0.70
C PHE A 53 -0.02 8.13 0.16
N TYR A 54 -1.13 7.64 0.76
CA TYR A 54 -2.47 8.09 0.38
C TYR A 54 -2.67 9.59 0.60
N ARG A 55 -2.09 10.16 1.66
CA ARG A 55 -2.13 11.61 1.91
C ARG A 55 -1.41 12.42 0.82
N LEU A 56 -0.25 11.97 0.35
CA LEU A 56 0.47 12.64 -0.74
C LEU A 56 -0.33 12.58 -2.05
N VAL A 57 -0.85 11.41 -2.41
CA VAL A 57 -1.67 11.23 -3.62
C VAL A 57 -2.91 12.12 -3.57
N PHE A 58 -3.60 12.17 -2.42
CA PHE A 58 -4.76 13.02 -2.22
C PHE A 58 -4.46 14.51 -2.44
N LEU A 59 -3.34 15.01 -1.90
CA LEU A 59 -2.92 16.40 -2.06
C LEU A 59 -2.60 16.74 -3.52
N ILE A 60 -1.93 15.84 -4.25
CA ILE A 60 -1.59 16.04 -5.65
C ILE A 60 -2.85 16.08 -6.51
N VAL A 61 -3.77 15.11 -6.34
CA VAL A 61 -5.02 15.06 -7.11
C VAL A 61 -5.88 16.29 -6.83
N SER A 62 -5.99 16.70 -5.56
CA SER A 62 -6.74 17.91 -5.18
C SER A 62 -6.12 19.17 -5.78
N GLY A 63 -4.80 19.29 -5.79
CA GLY A 63 -4.09 20.41 -6.43
C GLY A 63 -4.31 20.46 -7.94
N ILE A 64 -4.22 19.33 -8.63
CA ILE A 64 -4.46 19.25 -10.09
C ILE A 64 -5.90 19.65 -10.43
N MET A 65 -6.89 19.19 -9.65
CA MET A 65 -8.29 19.57 -9.86
C MET A 65 -8.51 21.07 -9.66
N LEU A 66 -7.95 21.67 -8.59
CA LEU A 66 -8.06 23.11 -8.38
C LEU A 66 -7.41 23.92 -9.50
N LEU A 67 -6.22 23.52 -9.96
CA LEU A 67 -5.55 24.16 -11.09
C LEU A 67 -6.37 24.06 -12.38
N SER A 68 -7.03 22.91 -12.62
CA SER A 68 -7.91 22.75 -13.78
C SER A 68 -9.14 23.67 -13.71
N MET A 69 -9.71 23.89 -12.52
CA MET A 69 -10.85 24.81 -12.34
C MET A 69 -10.44 26.27 -12.54
N LEU A 70 -9.23 26.64 -12.10
CA LEU A 70 -8.67 27.98 -12.29
C LEU A 70 -8.22 28.24 -13.73
N TYR A 71 -7.82 27.22 -14.49
CA TYR A 71 -7.43 27.34 -15.90
C TYR A 71 -8.63 27.48 -16.85
N ILE A 72 -9.82 27.05 -16.41
CA ILE A 72 -11.07 27.11 -17.18
C ILE A 72 -11.91 28.37 -16.82
N SER A 73 -11.49 29.15 -15.81
CA SER A 73 -12.12 30.43 -15.43
C SER A 73 -11.40 31.62 -16.06
#